data_AF-A5X6K2-F1
#
_entry.id   AF-A5X6K2-F1
#
_cell.length_a   1.000
_cell.length_b   1.000
_cell.length_c   1.000
_cell.angle_alpha   90.00
_cell.angle_beta   90.00
_cell.angle_gamma   90.00
#
_symmetry.space_group_name_H-M   'P 1'
#
loop_
_entity.id
_entity.type
_entity.pdbx_description
1 polymer ?
#
loop_
_entity_poly.entity_id
_entity_poly.type
_entity_poly.pdbx_seq_one_letter_code
_entity_poly.pdbx_strand_id
1 'polypeptide(L)'
;MVLEAHLQQAVLLKKVVDAMKDLCKDVNFDCSDKGLQVQSMDSSHVALVSLLLRESAFSEFKCDRPTSLGMNIDSLGKIFKMCGPNDSLKLRWQNDADLVNFQCESSEEDRIADFDLKLMQIESEHMEIPEQHYKVIAKLPSAEFQKICRDLKEFGETMQV
;
A
#
# COMPACT_ATOMS: atom_id res chain seq x y z
N MET A 1 8.38 -14.45 -16.60
CA MET A 1 8.51 -13.88 -15.23
C MET A 1 8.10 -12.42 -15.36
N VAL A 2 7.27 -11.89 -14.44
CA VAL A 2 6.71 -10.54 -14.66
C VAL A 2 6.80 -9.67 -13.41
N LEU A 3 6.54 -10.21 -12.21
CA LEU A 3 6.86 -9.56 -10.94
C LEU A 3 7.21 -10.58 -9.85
N GLU A 4 8.30 -10.34 -9.14
CA GLU A 4 8.64 -11.00 -7.88
C GLU A 4 9.22 -9.98 -6.91
N ALA A 5 8.59 -9.82 -5.74
CA ALA A 5 9.02 -8.86 -4.72
C ALA A 5 8.99 -9.51 -3.34
N HIS A 6 10.09 -9.41 -2.61
CA HIS A 6 10.27 -10.02 -1.30
C HIS A 6 10.51 -8.93 -0.26
N LEU A 7 9.57 -8.78 0.67
CA LEU A 7 9.70 -7.93 1.85
C LEU A 7 10.14 -8.79 3.03
N GLN A 8 11.22 -8.39 3.71
CA GLN A 8 11.66 -9.06 4.94
C GLN A 8 10.62 -8.99 6.06
N GLN A 9 9.80 -7.94 6.08
CA GLN A 9 8.75 -7.74 7.08
C GLN A 9 7.43 -7.37 6.42
N ALA A 10 6.48 -8.31 6.41
CA ALA A 10 5.12 -8.14 5.90
C ALA A 10 4.39 -6.97 6.58
N VAL A 11 4.74 -6.68 7.83
CA VAL A 11 4.14 -5.59 8.63
C VAL A 11 4.28 -4.22 7.96
N LEU A 12 5.32 -4.02 7.13
CA LEU A 12 5.52 -2.76 6.41
C LEU A 12 4.33 -2.49 5.47
N LEU A 13 4.04 -3.43 4.58
CA LEU A 13 2.95 -3.30 3.61
C LEU A 13 1.59 -3.38 4.29
N LYS A 14 1.46 -4.16 5.38
CA LYS A 14 0.25 -4.16 6.23
C LYS A 14 -0.09 -2.77 6.76
N LYS A 15 0.89 -2.07 7.35
CA LYS A 15 0.67 -0.71 7.89
C LYS A 15 0.26 0.28 6.80
N VAL A 16 0.83 0.14 5.60
CA VAL A 16 0.45 0.94 4.43
C VAL A 16 -1.01 0.66 4.05
N VAL A 17 -1.39 -0.60 3.91
CA VAL A 17 -2.78 -0.99 3.59
C VAL A 17 -3.75 -0.52 4.66
N ASP A 18 -3.41 -0.69 5.93
CA ASP A 18 -4.23 -0.20 7.05
C ASP A 18 -4.42 1.32 7.05
N ALA A 19 -3.44 2.08 6.54
CA ALA A 19 -3.56 3.54 6.41
C ALA A 19 -4.42 3.98 5.22
N MET A 20 -4.55 3.14 4.18
CA MET A 20 -5.30 3.47 2.97
C MET A 20 -6.75 2.95 2.97
N LYS A 21 -7.05 1.88 3.73
CA LYS A 21 -8.33 1.17 3.66
C LYS A 21 -9.57 2.04 3.90
N ASP A 22 -9.44 3.09 4.72
CA ASP A 22 -10.55 3.97 5.06
C ASP A 22 -10.76 5.09 4.02
N LEU A 23 -9.82 5.25 3.07
CA LEU A 23 -9.86 6.25 2.01
C LEU A 23 -10.17 5.63 0.64
N CYS A 24 -9.57 4.48 0.32
CA CYS A 24 -9.63 3.86 -1.00
C CYS A 24 -10.04 2.38 -0.87
N LYS A 25 -11.03 1.95 -1.65
CA LYS A 25 -11.52 0.56 -1.64
C LYS A 25 -10.73 -0.34 -2.60
N ASP A 26 -10.58 0.13 -3.83
CA ASP A 26 -9.95 -0.60 -4.92
C ASP A 26 -8.83 0.28 -5.48
N VAL A 27 -7.63 -0.27 -5.58
CA VAL A 27 -6.41 0.49 -5.86
C VAL A 27 -5.51 -0.27 -6.82
N ASN A 28 -4.91 0.44 -7.77
CA ASN A 28 -3.86 -0.09 -8.63
C ASN A 28 -2.49 0.01 -7.95
N PHE A 29 -1.80 -1.12 -7.86
CA PHE A 29 -0.39 -1.18 -7.50
C PHE A 29 0.44 -1.23 -8.79
N ASP A 30 1.00 -0.08 -9.17
CA ASP A 30 1.83 0.08 -10.34
C ASP A 30 3.26 -0.36 -10.03
N CYS A 31 3.64 -1.47 -10.64
CA CYS A 31 4.93 -2.12 -10.46
C CYS A 31 5.85 -1.71 -11.61
N SER A 32 7.04 -1.25 -11.28
CA SER A 32 8.10 -0.89 -12.23
C SER A 32 9.46 -1.33 -11.69
N ASP A 33 10.51 -1.19 -12.49
CA ASP A 33 11.90 -1.36 -12.04
C ASP A 33 12.25 -0.51 -10.81
N LYS A 34 11.61 0.65 -10.63
CA LYS A 34 11.82 1.53 -9.47
C LYS A 34 11.18 1.05 -8.16
N GLY A 35 10.25 0.09 -8.23
CA GLY A 35 9.48 -0.40 -7.09
C GLY A 35 7.96 -0.39 -7.32
N LEU A 36 7.21 -0.38 -6.22
CA LEU A 36 5.75 -0.35 -6.19
C LEU A 36 5.23 1.06 -5.93
N GLN A 37 4.29 1.50 -6.75
CA GLN A 37 3.62 2.78 -6.61
C GLN A 37 2.11 2.59 -6.50
N VAL A 38 1.47 3.50 -5.78
CA VAL A 38 0.02 3.58 -5.67
C VAL A 38 -0.35 5.05 -5.75
N GLN A 39 -1.31 5.37 -6.62
CA GLN A 39 -1.96 6.66 -6.65
C GLN A 39 -3.47 6.45 -6.73
N SER A 40 -4.21 6.98 -5.75
CA SER A 40 -5.66 6.83 -5.69
C SER A 40 -6.31 8.02 -5.01
N MET A 41 -7.50 8.39 -5.48
CA MET A 41 -8.36 9.36 -4.81
C MET A 41 -9.31 8.67 -3.82
N ASP A 42 -9.82 9.43 -2.87
CA ASP A 42 -10.97 9.03 -2.06
C ASP A 42 -12.28 9.12 -2.87
N SER A 43 -13.37 8.59 -2.32
CA SER A 43 -14.68 8.58 -2.99
C SER A 43 -15.28 9.97 -3.25
N SER A 44 -14.84 11.00 -2.51
CA SER A 44 -15.27 12.39 -2.73
C SER A 44 -14.36 13.16 -3.68
N HIS A 45 -13.26 12.56 -4.16
CA HIS A 45 -12.24 13.20 -5.01
C HIS A 45 -11.63 14.48 -4.41
N VAL A 46 -11.47 14.52 -3.08
CA VAL A 46 -10.89 15.65 -2.34
C VAL A 46 -9.47 15.32 -1.83
N ALA A 47 -9.22 14.07 -1.46
CA ALA A 47 -7.96 13.59 -0.92
C ALA A 47 -7.26 12.63 -1.89
N LEU A 48 -5.97 12.88 -2.14
CA LEU A 48 -5.10 12.03 -2.95
C LEU A 48 -4.15 11.23 -2.05
N VAL A 49 -4.15 9.92 -2.20
CA VAL A 49 -3.12 9.02 -1.66
C VAL A 49 -2.06 8.81 -2.72
N SER A 50 -0.80 9.11 -2.40
CA SER A 50 0.36 8.85 -3.25
C SER A 50 1.42 8.12 -2.43
N LEU A 51 1.71 6.87 -2.80
CA LEU A 51 2.65 5.99 -2.13
C LEU A 51 3.73 5.52 -3.12
N LEU A 52 4.97 5.45 -2.63
CA LEU A 52 6.09 4.85 -3.33
C LEU A 52 6.89 3.96 -2.36
N LEU A 53 6.90 2.66 -2.62
CA LEU A 53 7.84 1.71 -2.04
C LEU A 53 8.92 1.43 -3.07
N ARG A 54 10.11 2.00 -2.86
CA ARG A 54 11.26 1.82 -3.75
C ARG A 54 11.74 0.37 -3.74
N GLU A 55 12.38 -0.08 -4.82
CA GLU A 55 13.02 -1.41 -4.90
C GLU A 55 13.92 -1.72 -3.69
N SER A 56 14.58 -0.70 -3.13
CA SER A 56 15.47 -0.82 -1.99
C SER A 56 14.77 -1.18 -0.67
N ALA A 57 13.43 -1.11 -0.63
CA ALA A 57 12.65 -1.58 0.52
C ALA A 57 12.50 -3.11 0.56
N PHE A 58 12.83 -3.79 -0.54
CA PHE A 58 12.70 -5.23 -0.72
C PHE A 58 14.08 -5.90 -0.62
N SER A 59 14.13 -7.11 -0.07
CA SER A 59 15.34 -7.94 -0.11
C SER A 59 15.62 -8.47 -1.51
N GLU A 60 14.56 -8.77 -2.26
CA GLU A 60 14.63 -9.15 -3.66
C GLU A 60 13.48 -8.45 -4.39
N PHE A 61 13.78 -7.83 -5.53
CA PHE A 61 12.77 -7.17 -6.33
C PHE A 61 13.12 -7.34 -7.81
N LYS A 62 12.16 -7.86 -8.57
CA LYS A 62 12.27 -8.06 -10.01
C LYS A 62 10.94 -7.74 -10.66
N CYS A 63 10.94 -6.74 -11.53
CA CYS A 63 9.80 -6.37 -12.34
C CYS A 63 10.27 -6.28 -13.80
N ASP A 64 9.97 -7.30 -14.59
CA ASP A 64 10.50 -7.41 -15.96
C ASP A 64 9.79 -6.45 -16.93
N ARG A 65 8.53 -6.10 -16.63
CA ARG A 65 7.72 -5.16 -17.41
C ARG A 65 6.84 -4.35 -16.47
N PRO A 66 6.66 -3.04 -16.73
CA PRO A 66 5.68 -2.24 -16.01
C PRO A 66 4.31 -2.91 -16.06
N THR A 67 3.70 -3.12 -14.90
CA THR A 67 2.39 -3.76 -14.77
C THR A 67 1.58 -3.08 -13.68
N SER A 68 0.26 -3.08 -13.83
CA SER A 68 -0.67 -2.51 -12.85
C SER A 68 -1.52 -3.62 -12.27
N LEU A 69 -1.46 -3.79 -10.96
CA LEU A 69 -2.18 -4.83 -10.23
C LEU A 69 -3.34 -4.19 -9.46
N GLY A 70 -4.53 -4.23 -10.04
CA GLY A 70 -5.75 -3.73 -9.39
C GLY A 70 -6.22 -4.67 -8.29
N MET A 71 -6.24 -4.19 -7.06
CA MET A 71 -6.54 -4.99 -5.87
C MET A 71 -7.55 -4.30 -4.96
N ASN A 72 -8.44 -5.10 -4.38
CA ASN A 72 -9.32 -4.66 -3.31
C ASN A 72 -8.56 -4.60 -1.97
N ILE A 73 -8.51 -3.42 -1.36
CA ILE A 73 -7.73 -3.14 -0.15
C ILE A 73 -8.27 -3.89 1.06
N ASP A 74 -9.59 -4.08 1.18
CA ASP A 74 -10.18 -4.87 2.26
C ASP A 74 -9.75 -6.34 2.21
N SER A 75 -9.69 -6.90 1.00
CA SER A 75 -9.25 -8.28 0.76
C SER A 75 -7.76 -8.44 1.06
N LEU A 76 -6.95 -7.47 0.63
CA LEU A 76 -5.53 -7.40 0.96
C LEU A 76 -5.29 -7.28 2.47
N GLY A 77 -6.10 -6.48 3.16
CA GLY A 77 -6.08 -6.36 4.63
C GLY A 77 -6.41 -7.67 5.35
N LYS A 78 -7.31 -8.51 4.80
CA LYS A 78 -7.57 -9.85 5.35
C LYS A 78 -6.35 -10.77 5.21
N ILE A 79 -5.64 -10.73 4.08
CA ILE A 79 -4.40 -11.49 3.87
C ILE A 79 -3.36 -11.09 4.94
N PHE A 80 -3.14 -9.79 5.14
CA PHE A 80 -2.15 -9.30 6.11
C PHE A 80 -2.54 -9.50 7.58
N LYS A 81 -3.81 -9.79 7.90
CA LYS A 81 -4.20 -10.22 9.25
C LYS A 81 -3.67 -11.60 9.60
N MET A 82 -3.40 -12.45 8.61
CA MET A 82 -2.86 -13.80 8.80
C MET A 82 -1.33 -13.83 8.89
N CYS A 83 -0.66 -12.75 8.47
CA CYS A 83 0.77 -12.57 8.66
C CYS A 83 1.10 -12.11 10.09
N GLY A 84 2.06 -12.81 10.70
CA GLY A 84 2.69 -12.42 11.96
C GLY A 84 3.51 -11.12 11.83
N PRO A 85 3.94 -10.53 12.97
CA PRO A 85 4.66 -9.27 12.99
C PRO A 85 6.08 -9.37 12.38
N ASN A 86 6.69 -10.55 12.45
CA ASN A 86 8.04 -10.84 11.97
C ASN A 86 8.06 -11.64 10.67
N ASP A 87 6.89 -11.97 10.11
CA ASP A 87 6.80 -12.80 8.91
C ASP A 87 7.30 -12.01 7.69
N SER A 88 7.98 -12.71 6.79
CA SER A 88 8.35 -12.18 5.48
C SER A 88 7.20 -12.34 4.50
N LEU A 89 7.20 -11.52 3.45
CA LEU A 89 6.17 -11.55 2.41
C LEU A 89 6.81 -11.60 1.02
N LYS A 90 6.44 -12.61 0.24
CA LYS A 90 6.75 -12.68 -1.19
C LYS A 90 5.49 -12.42 -2.00
N LEU A 91 5.58 -11.47 -2.92
CA LEU A 91 4.57 -11.12 -3.91
C LEU A 91 5.00 -11.68 -5.26
N ARG A 92 4.13 -12.46 -5.91
CA ARG A 92 4.42 -13.05 -7.23
C ARG A 92 3.26 -12.84 -8.19
N TRP A 93 3.58 -12.40 -9.39
CA TRP A 93 2.63 -12.29 -10.49
C TRP A 93 3.30 -12.63 -11.82
N GLN A 94 2.64 -13.45 -12.65
CA GLN A 94 3.22 -13.98 -13.88
C GLN A 94 2.16 -14.17 -14.97
N ASN A 95 2.60 -14.12 -16.24
CA ASN A 95 1.84 -14.55 -17.43
C ASN A 95 0.46 -13.92 -17.59
N ASP A 96 0.32 -12.63 -17.24
CA ASP A 96 -0.95 -11.92 -17.34
C ASP A 96 -2.09 -12.63 -16.58
N ALA A 97 -1.76 -13.27 -15.46
CA ALA A 97 -2.72 -14.01 -14.65
C ALA A 97 -3.74 -13.07 -13.99
N ASP A 98 -4.97 -13.54 -13.85
CA ASP A 98 -6.04 -12.85 -13.10
C ASP A 98 -5.84 -12.90 -11.57
N LEU A 99 -4.76 -13.53 -11.09
CA LEU A 99 -4.46 -13.76 -9.69
C LEU A 99 -3.05 -13.27 -9.38
N VAL A 100 -2.89 -12.58 -8.26
CA VAL A 100 -1.60 -12.29 -7.65
C VAL A 100 -1.42 -13.14 -6.40
N ASN A 101 -0.25 -13.74 -6.25
CA ASN A 101 0.08 -14.63 -5.14
C ASN A 101 0.84 -13.86 -4.05
N PHE A 102 0.40 -14.05 -2.80
CA PHE A 102 1.06 -13.58 -1.59
C PHE A 102 1.47 -14.79 -0.76
N GLN A 103 2.77 -14.96 -0.57
CA GLN A 103 3.34 -16.00 0.26
C GLN A 103 3.92 -15.37 1.52
N CYS A 104 3.34 -15.72 2.67
CA CYS A 104 3.77 -15.25 3.98
C CYS A 104 4.56 -16.36 4.68
N GLU A 105 5.82 -16.09 5.02
CA GLU A 105 6.72 -17.09 5.62
C GLU A 105 7.12 -16.67 7.04
N SER A 106 6.84 -17.54 8.01
CA SER A 106 7.22 -17.37 9.41
C SER A 106 8.44 -18.22 9.72
N SER A 107 9.56 -17.58 10.03
CA SER A 107 10.80 -18.27 10.43
C SER A 107 10.70 -18.91 11.82
N GLU A 108 9.79 -18.44 12.67
CA GLU A 108 9.62 -18.94 14.05
C GLU A 108 8.76 -20.21 14.10
N GLU A 109 7.72 -20.29 13.26
CA GLU A 109 6.73 -21.38 13.28
C GLU A 109 6.95 -22.42 12.16
N ASP A 110 8.00 -22.27 11.35
CA ASP A 110 8.24 -23.07 10.12
C ASP A 110 6.98 -23.17 9.24
N ARG A 111 6.27 -22.04 9.13
CA ARG A 111 4.95 -21.95 8.51
C ARG A 111 5.02 -21.11 7.24
N ILE A 112 4.54 -21.69 6.15
CA ILE A 112 4.34 -21.00 4.87
C ILE A 112 2.84 -20.93 4.59
N ALA A 113 2.33 -19.72 4.36
CA ALA A 113 0.93 -19.49 4.01
C ALA A 113 0.85 -18.81 2.65
N ASP A 114 0.23 -19.48 1.68
CA ASP A 114 0.01 -18.98 0.32
C ASP A 114 -1.42 -18.48 0.13
N PHE A 115 -1.57 -17.29 -0.44
CA PHE A 115 -2.84 -16.65 -0.71
C PHE A 115 -2.89 -16.14 -2.15
N ASP A 116 -3.92 -16.53 -2.89
CA ASP A 116 -4.18 -15.99 -4.22
C ASP A 116 -5.29 -14.95 -4.13
N LEU A 117 -4.99 -13.72 -4.56
CA LEU A 117 -5.95 -12.63 -4.64
C LEU A 117 -6.31 -12.37 -6.09
N LYS A 118 -7.61 -12.34 -6.38
CA LYS A 118 -8.12 -12.02 -7.71
C LYS A 118 -7.93 -10.53 -8.00
N LEU A 119 -7.31 -10.26 -9.14
CA LEU A 119 -7.10 -8.92 -9.66
C LEU A 119 -8.39 -8.37 -10.26
N MET A 120 -8.47 -7.05 -10.28
CA MET A 120 -9.57 -6.28 -10.85
C MET A 120 -9.04 -5.33 -11.91
N GLN A 121 -9.86 -5.07 -12.91
CA GLN A 121 -9.61 -3.98 -13.85
C GLN A 121 -10.12 -2.69 -13.21
N ILE A 122 -9.20 -1.79 -12.88
CA ILE A 122 -9.50 -0.51 -12.26
C ILE A 122 -9.02 0.58 -13.20
N GLU A 123 -9.96 1.41 -13.67
CA GLU A 123 -9.63 2.61 -14.42
C GLU A 123 -8.98 3.60 -13.46
N SER A 124 -7.74 3.98 -13.75
CA SER A 124 -6.96 4.93 -12.96
C SER A 124 -6.42 6.01 -13.88
N GLU A 125 -6.70 7.25 -13.52
CA GLU A 125 -6.05 8.41 -14.13
C GLU A 125 -4.86 8.80 -13.25
N HIS A 126 -3.65 8.63 -13.78
CA HIS A 126 -2.47 9.17 -13.13
C HIS A 126 -2.53 10.70 -13.13
N MET A 127 -2.50 11.28 -11.93
CA MET A 127 -2.47 12.72 -11.76
C MET A 127 -1.04 13.19 -11.54
N GLU A 128 -0.63 14.18 -12.32
CA GLU A 128 0.62 14.88 -12.07
C GLU A 128 0.47 15.74 -10.80
N ILE A 129 1.35 15.50 -9.82
CA ILE A 129 1.40 16.31 -8.61
C ILE A 129 2.35 17.48 -8.90
N PRO A 130 1.85 18.73 -8.97
CA PRO A 130 2.69 19.88 -9.29
C PRO A 130 3.65 20.19 -8.14
N GLU A 131 4.86 20.61 -8.47
CA GLU A 131 5.78 21.19 -7.48
C GLU A 131 5.22 22.54 -7.01
N GLN A 132 4.90 22.64 -5.72
CA GLN A 132 4.37 23.86 -5.13
C GLN A 132 5.26 24.37 -3.99
N HIS A 133 5.49 25.69 -3.97
CA HIS A 133 6.16 26.35 -2.87
C HIS A 133 5.15 26.60 -1.74
N TYR A 134 5.30 25.86 -0.64
CA TYR A 134 4.47 26.03 0.55
C TYR A 134 4.95 27.22 1.38
N LYS A 135 4.01 28.03 1.91
CA LYS A 135 4.32 29.18 2.77
C LYS A 135 4.93 28.77 4.12
N VAL A 136 4.52 27.61 4.64
CA VAL A 136 4.93 27.06 5.93
C VAL A 136 5.14 25.56 5.79
N ILE A 137 6.21 25.06 6.42
CA ILE A 137 6.48 23.62 6.55
C ILE A 137 6.67 23.35 8.05
N ALA A 138 5.72 22.65 8.67
CA ALA A 138 5.79 22.26 10.07
C ALA A 138 6.12 20.76 10.18
N LYS A 139 7.04 20.42 11.10
CA LYS A 139 7.36 19.03 11.45
C LYS A 139 6.98 18.79 12.90
N LEU A 140 6.22 17.73 13.14
CA LEU A 140 5.72 17.37 14.45
C LEU A 140 5.64 15.84 14.61
N PRO A 141 5.65 15.32 15.84
CA PRO A 141 5.46 13.90 16.09
C PRO A 141 4.09 13.44 15.55
N SER A 142 4.08 12.40 14.72
CA SER A 142 2.83 11.89 14.12
C SER A 142 1.80 11.45 15.16
N ALA A 143 2.26 10.87 16.29
CA ALA A 143 1.39 10.47 17.40
C ALA A 143 0.70 11.66 18.08
N GLU A 144 1.41 12.79 18.20
CA GLU A 144 0.86 14.02 18.76
C GLU A 144 -0.13 14.66 17.79
N PHE A 145 0.20 14.74 16.51
CA PHE A 145 -0.72 15.22 15.48
C PHE A 145 -2.01 14.40 15.43
N GLN A 146 -1.89 13.07 15.46
CA GLN A 146 -3.04 12.17 15.47
C GLN A 146 -3.90 12.39 16.73
N LYS A 147 -3.28 12.65 17.88
CA LYS A 147 -4.01 12.98 19.11
C LYS A 147 -4.77 14.30 18.96
N ILE A 148 -4.12 15.35 18.47
CA ILE A 148 -4.74 16.66 18.23
C ILE A 148 -5.96 16.52 17.32
N CYS A 149 -5.85 15.80 16.20
CA CYS A 149 -6.97 15.57 15.29
C CYS A 149 -8.14 14.82 15.95
N ARG A 150 -7.86 13.80 16.78
CA ARG A 150 -8.91 13.08 17.51
C ARG A 150 -9.59 13.97 18.54
N ASP A 151 -8.82 14.69 19.35
CA ASP A 151 -9.35 15.51 20.44
C ASP A 151 -10.21 16.66 19.88
N LEU A 152 -9.80 17.28 18.77
CA LEU A 152 -10.55 18.39 18.14
C LEU A 152 -11.80 17.93 17.40
N LYS A 153 -11.81 16.71 16.85
CA LYS A 153 -12.97 16.11 16.18
C LYS A 153 -14.19 15.99 17.11
N GLU A 154 -13.98 15.87 18.42
CA GLU A 154 -15.07 15.83 19.41
C GLU A 154 -15.84 17.16 19.52
N PHE A 155 -15.23 18.28 19.10
CA PHE A 155 -15.83 19.62 19.21
C PHE A 155 -16.39 20.15 17.89
N GLY A 156 -15.98 19.60 16.74
CA GLY A 156 -16.47 20.03 15.43
C GLY A 156 -15.89 19.23 14.27
N GLU A 157 -16.54 19.38 13.11
CA GLU A 157 -16.20 18.66 11.87
C GLU A 157 -15.12 19.38 11.03
N THR A 158 -14.79 20.64 11.36
CA THR A 158 -13.82 21.46 10.64
C THR A 158 -12.70 21.90 11.57
N MET A 159 -11.45 21.67 11.14
CA MET A 159 -10.25 22.14 11.81
C MET A 159 -9.60 23.26 10.99
N GLN A 160 -9.20 24.35 11.63
CA GLN A 160 -8.46 25.45 11.01
C GLN A 160 -7.03 25.45 11.53
N VAL A 161 -6.06 25.52 10.61
CA VAL A 161 -4.61 25.47 10.86
C VAL A 161 -3.93 26.62 10.17
#